data_AF-A0A1I1AE59-F1
#
_entry.id   AF-A0A1I1AE59-F1
#
_cell.length_a   1.000
_cell.length_b   1.000
_cell.length_c   1.000
_cell.angle_alpha   90.00
_cell.angle_beta   90.00
_cell.angle_gamma   90.00
#
_symmetry.space_group_name_H-M   'P 1'
#
loop_
_entity.id
_entity.type
_entity.pdbx_description
1 polymer ?
#
loop_
_entity_poly.entity_id
_entity_poly.type
_entity_poly.pdbx_seq_one_letter_code
_entity_poly.pdbx_strand_id
1 'polypeptide(L)' 'MKYQKDQRNGLSLSQVGMGCMRLTKKSEGIKVIYEALDVGINFFNR' A
#
# COMPACT_ATOMS: atom_id res chain seq x y z
N MET A 1 -9.42 -2.61 7.93
CA MET A 1 -9.19 -1.65 6.82
C MET A 1 -10.48 -1.36 6.08
N LYS A 2 -10.69 -0.15 5.54
CA LYS A 2 -11.79 0.18 4.62
C LYS A 2 -11.25 0.29 3.18
N TYR A 3 -12.05 -0.13 2.22
CA TYR A 3 -11.68 -0.12 0.79
C TYR A 3 -12.65 0.74 -0.02
N GLN A 4 -12.13 1.38 -1.07
CA GLN A 4 -12.88 2.16 -2.04
C GLN A 4 -12.59 1.62 -3.44
N LYS A 5 -13.63 1.57 -4.27
CA LYS A 5 -13.49 1.17 -5.68
C LYS A 5 -12.92 2.33 -6.49
N ASP A 6 -11.77 2.13 -7.11
CA ASP A 6 -11.19 3.08 -8.06
C ASP A 6 -12.05 3.10 -9.33
N GLN A 7 -12.52 4.28 -9.70
CA GLN A 7 -13.43 4.47 -10.82
C GLN A 7 -12.76 4.25 -12.17
N ARG A 8 -11.43 4.29 -12.22
CA ARG A 8 -10.65 4.18 -13.47
C ARG A 8 -10.47 2.74 -13.94
N ASN A 9 -10.28 1.81 -13.01
CA ASN A 9 -9.93 0.41 -13.30
C ASN A 9 -10.79 -0.61 -12.53
N GLY A 10 -11.72 -0.15 -11.68
CA GLY A 10 -12.62 -1.01 -10.91
C GLY A 10 -11.97 -1.74 -9.73
N LEU A 11 -10.69 -1.48 -9.44
CA LEU A 11 -9.96 -2.12 -8.34
C LEU A 11 -10.47 -1.63 -6.98
N SER A 12 -10.50 -2.52 -5.98
CA SER A 12 -10.78 -2.13 -4.60
C SER A 12 -9.48 -1.80 -3.87
N LEU A 13 -9.25 -0.52 -3.61
CA LEU A 13 -8.04 0.01 -2.98
C LEU A 13 -8.31 0.41 -1.54
N SER A 14 -7.35 0.23 -0.65
CA SER A 14 -7.42 0.72 0.73
C SER A 14 -7.59 2.24 0.73
N GLN A 15 -8.47 2.77 1.59
CA GLN A 15 -8.68 4.22 1.70
C GLN A 15 -7.41 4.98 2.12
N VAL A 16 -6.51 4.29 2.83
CA VAL A 16 -5.17 4.78 3.18
C VAL A 16 -4.16 4.08 2.28
N GLY A 17 -3.30 4.85 1.62
CA GLY A 17 -2.19 4.35 0.82
C GLY A 17 -0.85 4.49 1.56
N MET A 18 0.13 3.70 1.14
CA MET A 18 1.50 3.78 1.63
C MET A 18 2.39 4.49 0.60
N GLY A 19 3.08 5.55 1.03
CA GLY A 19 4.12 6.19 0.24
C GLY A 19 5.45 5.45 0.37
N CYS A 20 6.08 5.15 -0.77
CA CYS A 20 7.32 4.36 -0.83
C CYS A 20 8.58 5.22 -1.07
N MET A 21 8.46 6.54 -1.22
CA MET A 21 9.56 7.44 -1.56
C MET A 21 10.76 7.38 -0.58
N ARG A 22 10.53 7.03 0.70
CA ARG A 22 11.58 6.90 1.72
C ARG A 22 12.14 5.47 1.89
N LEU A 23 11.63 4.49 1.15
CA LEU A 23 12.14 3.13 1.18
C LEU A 23 13.40 3.02 0.31
N THR A 24 14.56 3.26 0.92
CA THR A 24 15.85 3.29 0.22
C THR A 24 16.58 1.95 0.22
N LYS A 25 16.36 1.11 1.24
CA LYS A 25 16.95 -0.24 1.33
C LYS A 25 15.91 -1.31 1.06
N LYS A 26 16.30 -2.31 0.27
CA LYS A 26 15.43 -3.44 -0.11
C LYS A 26 14.95 -4.25 1.10
N SER A 27 15.83 -4.55 2.05
CA SER A 27 15.48 -5.35 3.24
C SER A 27 14.47 -4.64 4.16
N GLU A 28 14.65 -3.35 4.37
CA GLU A 28 13.72 -2.51 5.13
C GLU A 28 12.38 -2.37 4.37
N GLY A 29 12.43 -2.15 3.05
CA GLY A 29 11.23 -2.04 2.22
C GLY A 29 10.35 -3.29 2.24
N ILE A 30 10.93 -4.48 2.17
CA ILE A 30 10.18 -5.75 2.24
C ILE A 30 9.42 -5.85 3.55
N LYS A 31 10.08 -5.58 4.69
CA LYS A 31 9.45 -5.66 6.01
C LYS A 31 8.28 -4.67 6.12
N VAL A 32 8.48 -3.41 5.73
CA VAL A 32 7.43 -2.39 5.84
C VAL A 32 6.25 -2.69 4.91
N ILE A 33 6.50 -3.24 3.72
CA ILE A 33 5.42 -3.69 2.82
C ILE A 33 4.60 -4.81 3.47
N TYR A 34 5.25 -5.79 4.10
CA TYR A 34 4.53 -6.85 4.80
C TYR A 34 3.69 -6.30 5.96
N GLU A 35 4.25 -5.40 6.77
CA GLU A 35 3.51 -4.75 7.87
C GLU A 35 2.30 -3.94 7.35
N ALA A 36 2.44 -3.28 6.20
CA ALA A 36 1.34 -2.55 5.55
C ALA A 36 0.24 -3.52 5.04
N LEU A 37 0.63 -4.65 4.46
CA LEU A 37 -0.30 -5.69 4.01
C LEU A 37 -1.04 -6.34 5.17
N ASP A 38 -0.37 -6.59 6.30
CA ASP A 38 -0.97 -7.18 7.51
C ASP A 38 -2.09 -6.31 8.09
N VAL A 39 -1.99 -4.98 7.96
CA VAL A 39 -3.06 -4.05 8.35
C VAL A 39 -4.08 -3.78 7.23
N GLY A 40 -3.91 -4.40 6.06
CA GLY A 40 -4.82 -4.39 4.92
C GLY A 40 -4.57 -3.30 3.88
N ILE A 41 -3.45 -2.57 3.94
CA ILE A 41 -3.10 -1.57 2.92
C ILE A 41 -2.66 -2.30 1.65
N ASN A 42 -3.34 -2.01 0.53
CA ASN A 42 -3.03 -2.61 -0.77
C ASN A 42 -2.71 -1.56 -1.86
N PHE A 43 -2.75 -0.27 -1.51
CA PHE A 43 -2.39 0.82 -2.40
C PHE A 43 -1.01 1.39 -2.02
N PHE A 44 -0.04 1.22 -2.90
CA PHE A 44 1.33 1.69 -2.72
C PHE A 44 1.66 2.72 -3.80
N ASN A 45 2.14 3.89 -3.39
CA ASN A 45 2.54 4.96 -4.29
C ASN A 45 4.06 5.16 -4.22
N ARG A 46 4.69 5.29 -5.39
CA ARG A 46 6.14 5.42 -5.52
C ARG A 46 6.57 6.89 -5.53
#